data_AF-A0A9D8S770-F1
#
_entry.id   AF-A0A9D8S770-F1
#
_cell.length_a   1.000
_cell.length_b   1.000
_cell.length_c   1.000
_cell.angle_alpha   90.00
_cell.angle_beta   90.00
_cell.angle_gamma   90.00
#
_symmetry.space_group_name_H-M   'P 1'
#
loop_
_entity.id
_entity.type
_entity.pdbx_description
1 polymer ?
#
loop_
_entity_poly.entity_id
_entity_poly.type
_entity_poly.pdbx_seq_one_letter_code
_entity_poly.pdbx_strand_id
1 'polypeptide(L)' 'DGYASAFLYGLFEGWEIIDALEFGSASAAMLVASHACSQDMPSVEAVKEFIKKEKEEYGEMIARG' A
#
# COMPACT_ATOMS: atom_id res chain seq x y z
N ASP A 1 11.48 4.70 2.42
CA ASP A 1 11.36 4.84 0.94
C ASP A 1 10.05 4.32 0.37
N GLY A 2 9.69 3.05 0.55
CA GLY A 2 8.47 2.48 -0.07
C GLY A 2 7.16 3.22 0.20
N TYR A 3 6.90 3.62 1.45
CA TYR A 3 5.71 4.40 1.83
C TYR A 3 5.57 5.70 1.02
N ALA A 4 6.63 6.51 1.02
CA ALA A 4 6.60 7.84 0.40
C ALA A 4 6.49 7.74 -1.12
N SER A 5 7.20 6.80 -1.75
CA SER A 5 7.12 6.56 -3.20
C SER A 5 5.71 6.12 -3.62
N ALA A 6 5.11 5.20 -2.86
CA ALA A 6 3.76 4.70 -3.10
C ALA A 6 2.69 5.79 -2.88
N PHE A 7 2.82 6.60 -1.83
CA PHE A 7 1.93 7.72 -1.57
C PHE A 7 1.99 8.79 -2.67
N LEU A 8 3.20 9.20 -3.07
CA LEU A 8 3.39 10.17 -4.15
C LEU A 8 2.86 9.65 -5.48
N TYR A 9 3.04 8.35 -5.77
CA TYR A 9 2.46 7.71 -6.95
C TYR A 9 0.92 7.82 -6.95
N GLY A 10 0.26 7.50 -5.83
CA GLY A 10 -1.19 7.64 -5.71
C GLY A 10 -1.67 9.10 -5.89
N LEU A 11 -0.92 10.07 -5.36
CA LEU A 11 -1.23 11.48 -5.57
C LEU A 11 -1.08 11.91 -7.04
N PHE A 12 -0.03 11.46 -7.74
CA PHE A 12 0.17 11.78 -9.15
C PHE A 12 -0.87 11.14 -10.07
N GLU A 13 -1.37 9.96 -9.70
CA GLU A 13 -2.47 9.28 -10.40
C GLU A 13 -3.85 9.90 -10.09
N GLY A 14 -3.91 10.91 -9.22
CA GLY A 14 -5.15 11.59 -8.85
C GLY A 14 -6.04 10.80 -7.90
N TRP A 15 -5.48 9.88 -7.12
CA TRP A 15 -6.23 9.15 -6.09
C TRP A 15 -6.60 10.08 -4.94
N GLU A 16 -7.67 9.75 -4.22
CA GLU A 16 -7.98 10.44 -2.97
C GLU A 16 -6.84 10.26 -1.98
N ILE A 17 -6.62 11.28 -1.14
CA ILE A 17 -5.54 11.25 -0.13
C ILE A 17 -5.63 9.98 0.72
N ILE A 18 -6.84 9.54 1.07
CA ILE A 18 -7.06 8.34 1.86
C ILE A 18 -6.60 7.06 1.15
N ASP A 19 -6.83 6.95 -0.16
CA ASP A 19 -6.42 5.80 -0.95
C ASP A 19 -4.90 5.80 -1.16
N ALA A 20 -4.31 6.99 -1.38
CA ALA A 20 -2.86 7.14 -1.43
C ALA A 20 -2.20 6.75 -0.10
N LEU A 21 -2.79 7.15 1.04
CA LEU A 21 -2.31 6.79 2.38
C LEU A 21 -2.42 5.29 2.67
N GLU A 22 -3.54 4.67 2.29
CA GLU A 22 -3.75 3.22 2.38
C GLU A 22 -2.70 2.47 1.54
N PHE A 23 -2.48 2.93 0.31
CA PHE A 23 -1.50 2.33 -0.60
C PHE A 23 -0.06 2.48 -0.10
N GLY A 24 0.31 3.65 0.42
CA GLY A 24 1.59 3.85 1.08
C GLY A 24 1.80 2.91 2.26
N SER A 25 0.77 2.77 3.10
CA SER A 25 0.81 1.92 4.30
C SER A 25 0.98 0.44 3.93
N ALA A 26 0.24 -0.02 2.93
CA ALA A 26 0.35 -1.38 2.40
C ALA A 26 1.74 -1.67 1.82
N SER A 27 2.28 -0.76 1.00
CA SER A 27 3.64 -0.90 0.45
C SER A 27 4.68 -1.00 1.57
N ALA A 28 4.59 -0.15 2.58
CA ALA A 28 5.48 -0.20 3.74
C ALA A 28 5.37 -1.52 4.52
N ALA A 29 4.15 -2.00 4.77
CA ALA A 29 3.91 -3.26 5.46
C ALA A 29 4.50 -4.45 4.70
N MET A 30 4.33 -4.50 3.38
CA MET A 30 4.92 -5.53 2.53
C MET A 30 6.46 -5.52 2.57
N LEU A 31 7.07 -4.34 2.57
CA LEU A 31 8.53 -4.18 2.69
C LEU A 31 9.05 -4.65 4.06
N VAL A 32 8.30 -4.40 5.13
CA VAL A 32 8.66 -4.87 6.48
C VAL A 32 8.46 -6.39 6.60
N ALA A 33 7.42 -6.94 6.00
CA ALA A 33 7.10 -8.37 6.02
C ALA A 33 8.05 -9.20 5.14
N SER A 34 8.63 -8.61 4.10
CA SER A 34 9.58 -9.30 3.22
C SER A 34 10.94 -9.44 3.90
N HIS A 35 11.19 -10.59 4.53
CA HIS A 35 12.49 -10.97 5.11
C HIS A 35 13.60 -11.07 4.02
N ALA A 36 13.23 -11.07 2.74
CA ALA A 36 14.18 -11.01 1.63
C ALA A 36 14.48 -9.55 1.28
N CYS A 37 15.66 -9.09 1.72
CA CYS A 37 16.47 -7.99 1.17
C CYS A 37 15.75 -7.09 0.15
N SER A 38 15.40 -5.86 0.55
CA SER A 38 15.56 -4.54 -0.11
C SER A 38 15.62 -4.35 -1.65
N GLN A 39 15.53 -5.39 -2.48
CA GLN A 39 15.68 -5.38 -3.94
C GLN A 39 14.37 -5.57 -4.67
N ASP A 40 13.33 -6.10 -4.02
CA ASP A 40 12.01 -6.26 -4.61
C ASP A 40 11.08 -5.17 -4.06
N MET A 41 11.15 -3.99 -4.68
CA MET A 41 10.11 -2.99 -4.50
C MET A 41 8.78 -3.61 -4.99
N PRO A 42 7.74 -3.73 -4.16
CA PRO A 42 6.52 -4.40 -4.56
C PRO A 42 5.85 -3.64 -5.70
N SER A 43 5.49 -4.36 -6.77
CA SER A 43 4.75 -3.79 -7.90
C SER A 43 3.41 -3.23 -7.43
N VAL A 44 2.89 -2.21 -8.13
CA VAL A 44 1.60 -1.58 -7.83
C VAL A 44 0.47 -2.60 -7.73
N GLU A 45 0.48 -3.62 -8.60
CA GLU A 45 -0.49 -4.72 -8.60
C GLU A 45 -0.39 -5.57 -7.33
N ALA A 46 0.81 -5.91 -6.88
CA ALA A 46 1.04 -6.69 -5.67
C ALA A 46 0.57 -5.93 -4.42
N VAL A 47 0.80 -4.61 -4.36
CA VAL A 47 0.29 -3.76 -3.28
C VAL A 47 -1.24 -3.70 -3.29
N LYS A 48 -1.88 -3.58 -4.46
CA LYS A 48 -3.35 -3.60 -4.57
C LYS A 48 -3.94 -4.95 -4.18
N GLU A 49 -3.30 -6.05 -4.57
CA GLU A 49 -3.73 -7.39 -4.19
C GLU A 49 -3.58 -7.61 -2.68
N PHE A 50 -2.48 -7.14 -2.08
CA PHE A 50 -2.28 -7.16 -0.64
C PHE A 50 -3.38 -6.37 0.08
N ILE A 51 -3.68 -5.13 -0.33
CA ILE A 51 -4.78 -4.33 0.25
C ILE A 51 -6.10 -5.08 0.14
N LYS A 52 -6.39 -5.68 -1.02
CA LYS A 52 -7.63 -6.45 -1.22
C LYS A 52 -7.70 -7.64 -0.27
N LYS A 53 -6.61 -8.39 -0.13
CA LYS A 53 -6.53 -9.56 0.75
C LYS A 53 -6.68 -9.15 2.22
N GLU A 54 -5.99 -8.09 2.65
CA GLU A 54 -6.11 -7.56 4.01
C GLU A 54 -7.54 -7.09 4.30
N LYS A 55 -8.22 -6.48 3.32
CA LYS A 55 -9.64 -6.09 3.46
C LYS A 55 -10.57 -7.29 3.56
N GLU A 56 -10.28 -8.38 2.86
CA GLU A 56 -11.05 -9.62 2.92
C GLU A 56 -10.82 -10.37 4.24
N GLU A 57 -9.58 -10.35 4.75
CA GLU A 57 -9.17 -11.09 5.96
C GLU A 57 -9.47 -10.33 7.26
N TYR A 58 -9.28 -9.00 7.28
CA TYR A 58 -9.40 -8.15 8.47
C TYR A 58 -10.52 -7.10 8.41
N GLY A 59 -11.19 -6.93 7.26
CA GLY A 59 -12.24 -5.94 7.04
C GLY A 59 -11.74 -4.60 6.46
N GLU A 60 -12.67 -3.71 6.09
CA GLU A 60 -12.34 -2.41 5.50
C GLU A 60 -11.73 -1.43 6.53
N MET A 61 -10.84 -0.57 6.04
CA MET A 61 -10.25 0.51 6.83
C MET A 61 -11.33 1.50 7.29
N ILE A 62 -11.48 1.66 8.61
CA ILE A 62 -12.50 2.48 9.29
C ILE A 62 -12.25 4.01 9.15
N ALA A 63 -11.37 4.44 8.24
CA ALA A 63 -11.02 5.85 8.07
C ALA A 63 -11.92 6.61 7.08
N ARG A 64 -12.85 5.92 6.41
CA ARG A 64 -13.86 6.52 5.50
C ARG A 64 -15.14 7.01 6.21
N GLY A 65 -15.09 7.19 7.53
CA GLY A 65 -16.20 7.64 8.37
C GLY A 65 -16.45 9.14 8.32
#